data_AF-A0A8S3YHE3-F1
#
_entry.id   AF-A0A8S3YHE3-F1
#
_cell.length_a   1.000
_cell.length_b   1.000
_cell.length_c   1.000
_cell.angle_alpha   90.00
_cell.angle_beta   90.00
_cell.angle_gamma   90.00
#
_symmetry.space_group_name_H-M   'P 1'
#
loop_
_entity.id
_entity.type
_entity.pdbx_description
1 polymer ?
#
loop_
_entity_poly.entity_id
_entity_poly.type
_entity_poly.pdbx_seq_one_letter_code
_entity_poly.pdbx_strand_id
1 'polypeptide(L)'
;MVGIITRSSNLNSFSSICYCFIALGIHAYSSYKAVKRYNEADSKAWPGGRGTPSEVPLMLGSTVVSLLMLPFFCITCFIKVGNYANDGVKLGRDHALGYSVVTSEEVATTNEAVRRLWRHFCPLSQTVHLIAAFLLLLPETLLTSVEVKFGYRSTG
;
A
#
# COMPACT_ATOMS: atom_id res chain seq x y z
N MET A 1 -6.13 -14.79 -11.71
CA MET A 1 -6.98 -13.96 -10.81
C MET A 1 -6.97 -14.64 -9.45
N VAL A 2 -6.13 -14.15 -8.54
CA VAL A 2 -5.83 -14.83 -7.26
C VAL A 2 -7.06 -14.71 -6.35
N GLY A 3 -7.72 -15.83 -6.09
CA GLY A 3 -8.83 -15.91 -5.14
C GLY A 3 -8.31 -15.78 -3.71
N ILE A 4 -8.42 -14.60 -3.13
CA ILE A 4 -8.01 -14.29 -1.74
C ILE A 4 -9.22 -13.97 -0.86
N ILE A 5 -10.41 -14.46 -1.20
CA ILE A 5 -11.62 -14.19 -0.40
C ILE A 5 -12.05 -15.51 0.21
N THR A 6 -11.68 -15.72 1.48
CA THR A 6 -12.26 -16.79 2.28
C THR A 6 -13.74 -16.48 2.50
N ARG A 7 -14.63 -17.42 2.14
CA ARG A 7 -16.09 -17.26 2.09
C ARG A 7 -16.76 -17.20 3.48
N SER A 8 -16.00 -17.01 4.56
CA SER A 8 -16.56 -16.66 5.87
C SER A 8 -16.29 -15.18 6.11
N SER A 9 -17.34 -14.36 6.02
CA SER A 9 -17.29 -12.90 6.23
C SER A 9 -17.05 -12.57 7.72
N ASN A 10 -15.91 -12.98 8.26
CA ASN A 10 -15.46 -12.56 9.58
C ASN A 10 -14.65 -11.26 9.42
N LEU A 11 -15.11 -10.20 10.09
CA LEU A 11 -14.37 -8.95 10.19
C LEU A 11 -12.98 -9.20 10.81
N ASN A 12 -11.99 -8.44 10.36
CA ASN A 12 -10.68 -8.47 11.00
C ASN A 12 -10.73 -7.89 12.43
N SER A 13 -9.65 -8.04 13.18
CA SER A 13 -9.50 -7.45 14.51
C SER A 13 -9.72 -5.94 14.49
N PHE A 14 -10.36 -5.40 15.54
CA PHE A 14 -10.55 -3.97 15.74
C PHE A 14 -9.25 -3.16 15.58
N SER A 15 -8.11 -3.72 16.01
CA SER A 15 -6.80 -3.10 15.84
C SER A 15 -6.40 -2.92 14.37
N SER A 16 -6.75 -3.85 13.49
CA SER A 16 -6.49 -3.73 12.04
C SER A 16 -7.40 -2.68 11.39
N ILE A 17 -8.65 -2.59 11.84
CA ILE A 17 -9.61 -1.57 11.38
C ILE A 17 -9.13 -0.17 11.79
N CYS A 18 -8.72 0.02 13.05
CA CYS A 18 -8.14 1.29 13.51
C CYS A 18 -6.88 1.67 12.73
N TYR A 19 -6.00 0.70 12.48
CA TYR A 19 -4.81 0.91 11.64
C TYR A 19 -5.20 1.37 10.23
N CYS A 20 -6.23 0.77 9.63
CA CYS A 20 -6.72 1.16 8.31
C CYS A 20 -7.15 2.63 8.27
N PHE A 21 -7.91 3.11 9.27
CA PHE A 21 -8.34 4.51 9.32
C PHE A 21 -7.17 5.49 9.47
N ILE A 22 -6.23 5.18 10.38
CA ILE A 22 -5.05 6.03 10.59
C ILE A 22 -4.18 6.07 9.32
N ALA A 23 -3.91 4.90 8.73
CA ALA A 23 -3.15 4.78 7.49
C ALA A 23 -3.84 5.54 6.35
N LEU A 24 -5.15 5.39 6.19
CA LEU A 24 -5.93 6.09 5.16
C LEU A 24 -5.91 7.61 5.36
N GLY A 25 -6.00 8.09 6.60
CA GLY A 25 -5.88 9.52 6.90
C GLY A 25 -4.50 10.07 6.53
N ILE A 26 -3.43 9.39 6.93
CA ILE A 26 -2.04 9.78 6.58
C ILE A 26 -1.84 9.72 5.07
N HIS A 27 -2.33 8.67 4.41
CA HIS A 27 -2.19 8.48 2.96
C HIS A 27 -2.97 9.53 2.16
N ALA A 28 -4.18 9.89 2.60
CA ALA A 28 -4.97 10.96 2.01
C ALA A 28 -4.26 12.31 2.14
N TYR A 29 -3.70 12.62 3.31
CA TYR A 29 -2.92 13.84 3.51
C TYR A 29 -1.67 13.89 2.62
N SER A 30 -0.92 12.80 2.53
CA SER A 30 0.25 12.69 1.63
C SER A 30 -0.13 12.85 0.17
N SER A 31 -1.26 12.26 -0.26
CA SER A 31 -1.76 12.39 -1.63
C SER A 31 -2.18 13.82 -1.95
N TYR A 32 -2.86 14.50 -1.01
CA TYR A 32 -3.21 15.92 -1.15
C TYR A 32 -1.95 16.80 -1.32
N LYS A 33 -0.92 16.55 -0.52
CA LYS A 33 0.35 17.27 -0.61
C LYS A 33 1.03 17.05 -1.96
N ALA A 34 1.05 15.81 -2.45
CA ALA A 34 1.61 15.46 -3.75
C ALA A 34 0.87 16.16 -4.90
N VAL A 35 -0.47 16.16 -4.89
CA VAL A 35 -1.28 16.85 -5.90
C VAL A 35 -1.05 18.36 -5.86
N LYS A 36 -0.99 18.96 -4.67
CA LYS A 36 -0.68 20.39 -4.54
C LYS A 36 0.68 20.71 -5.14
N ARG A 37 1.70 19.90 -4.85
CA ARG A 37 3.06 20.11 -5.37
C ARG A 37 3.14 19.89 -6.88
N TYR A 38 2.37 18.94 -7.42
CA TYR A 38 2.22 18.76 -8.86
C TYR A 38 1.68 20.02 -9.54
N ASN A 39 0.62 20.62 -9.00
CA ASN A 39 0.06 21.86 -9.56
C ASN A 39 1.07 23.03 -9.52
N GLU A 40 1.81 23.15 -8.42
CA GLU A 40 2.89 24.14 -8.31
C GLU A 40 4.00 23.90 -9.35
N ALA A 41 4.40 22.64 -9.55
CA ALA A 41 5.41 22.24 -10.52
C ALA A 41 4.96 22.42 -11.98
N ASP A 42 3.68 22.17 -12.27
CA ASP A 42 3.09 22.35 -13.61
C ASP A 42 2.95 23.83 -13.99
N SER A 43 2.57 24.67 -13.01
CA SER A 43 2.50 26.12 -13.20
C SER A 43 3.86 26.80 -13.40
N LYS A 44 4.96 26.09 -13.15
CA LYS A 44 6.31 26.64 -13.18
C LYS A 44 6.86 26.65 -14.60
N ALA A 45 7.35 27.80 -15.04
CA ALA A 45 8.09 27.90 -16.30
C ALA A 45 9.49 27.30 -16.12
N TRP A 46 9.64 26.02 -16.47
CA TRP A 46 10.92 25.31 -16.38
C TRP A 46 11.96 25.86 -17.37
N PRO A 47 13.24 25.98 -16.96
CA PRO A 47 14.27 26.62 -17.77
C PRO A 47 14.68 25.71 -18.94
N GLY A 48 14.93 26.32 -20.09
CA GLY A 48 15.46 25.64 -21.28
C GLY A 48 14.45 25.38 -22.41
N GLY A 49 13.24 25.93 -22.34
CA GLY A 49 12.28 25.93 -23.48
C GLY A 49 11.80 24.55 -23.95
N ARG A 50 12.15 23.47 -23.23
CA ARG A 50 11.83 22.07 -23.55
C ARG A 50 10.53 21.57 -22.92
N GLY A 51 9.71 22.47 -22.35
CA GLY A 51 8.46 22.12 -21.67
C GLY A 51 8.68 21.52 -20.27
N THR A 52 7.61 20.95 -19.70
CA THR A 52 7.59 20.38 -18.36
C THR A 52 8.52 19.15 -18.29
N PRO A 53 9.41 19.05 -17.28
CA PRO A 53 10.31 17.90 -17.13
C PRO A 53 9.50 16.61 -16.93
N SER A 54 10.01 15.49 -17.45
CA SER A 54 9.40 14.16 -17.41
C SER A 54 9.07 13.64 -16.00
N GLU A 55 9.66 14.25 -14.99
CA GLU A 55 9.54 13.93 -13.57
C GLU A 55 8.20 14.42 -12.99
N VAL A 56 7.61 15.47 -13.57
CA VAL A 56 6.28 16.00 -13.18
C VAL A 56 5.14 15.04 -13.53
N PRO A 57 5.01 14.53 -14.78
CA PRO A 57 4.02 13.49 -15.08
C PRO A 57 4.33 12.15 -14.40
N LEU A 58 5.60 11.82 -14.15
CA LEU A 58 5.98 10.64 -13.33
C LEU A 58 5.43 10.74 -11.90
N MET A 59 5.46 11.93 -11.30
CA MET A 59 4.87 12.20 -10.00
C MET A 59 3.36 12.01 -9.98
N LEU A 60 2.67 12.49 -11.02
CA LEU A 60 1.23 12.27 -11.15
C LEU A 60 0.93 10.77 -11.30
N GLY A 61 1.65 10.08 -12.20
CA GLY A 61 1.44 8.66 -12.46
C GLY A 61 1.65 7.79 -11.21
N SER A 62 2.74 8.02 -10.48
CA SER A 62 3.03 7.29 -9.23
C SER A 62 2.02 7.57 -8.11
N THR A 63 1.53 8.81 -8.01
CA THR A 63 0.45 9.18 -7.07
C THR A 63 -0.85 8.44 -7.42
N VAL A 64 -1.21 8.36 -8.71
CA VAL A 64 -2.40 7.62 -9.17
C VAL A 64 -2.26 6.13 -8.89
N VAL A 65 -1.11 5.53 -9.19
CA VAL A 65 -0.85 4.10 -8.89
C VAL A 65 -0.94 3.82 -7.38
N SER A 66 -0.41 4.73 -6.55
CA SER A 66 -0.52 4.64 -5.09
C SER A 66 -1.98 4.70 -4.62
N LEU A 67 -2.81 5.59 -5.19
CA LEU A 67 -4.25 5.64 -4.90
C LEU A 67 -5.00 4.38 -5.34
N LEU A 68 -4.59 3.74 -6.44
CA LEU A 68 -5.16 2.47 -6.89
C LEU A 68 -4.84 1.29 -5.96
N MET A 69 -3.74 1.35 -5.20
CA MET A 69 -3.43 0.36 -4.16
C MET A 69 -4.30 0.53 -2.89
N LEU A 70 -4.91 1.70 -2.68
CA LEU A 70 -5.73 2.01 -1.51
C LEU A 70 -6.98 1.13 -1.34
N PRO A 71 -7.82 0.88 -2.37
CA PRO A 71 -8.95 -0.04 -2.23
C PRO A 71 -8.50 -1.46 -1.91
N PHE A 72 -7.36 -1.90 -2.47
CA PHE A 72 -6.78 -3.21 -2.14
C PHE A 72 -6.35 -3.25 -0.67
N PHE A 73 -5.67 -2.22 -0.18
CA PHE A 73 -5.32 -2.07 1.24
C PHE A 73 -6.56 -2.14 2.14
N CYS A 74 -7.62 -1.40 1.82
CA CYS A 74 -8.86 -1.41 2.60
C CYS A 74 -9.44 -2.82 2.69
N ILE A 75 -9.57 -3.52 1.56
CA ILE A 75 -10.08 -4.90 1.53
C ILE A 75 -9.26 -5.81 2.45
N THR A 76 -7.93 -5.71 2.41
CA THR A 76 -7.03 -6.54 3.23
C THR A 76 -7.07 -6.22 4.73
N CYS A 77 -7.51 -5.01 5.10
CA CYS A 77 -7.71 -4.61 6.50
C CYS A 77 -9.08 -5.03 7.03
N PHE A 78 -10.15 -4.94 6.23
CA PHE A 78 -11.51 -5.27 6.68
C PHE A 78 -11.80 -6.77 6.65
N ILE A 79 -11.28 -7.49 5.65
CA ILE A 79 -11.57 -8.91 5.41
C ILE A 79 -10.37 -9.76 5.79
N LYS A 80 -10.61 -10.90 6.46
CA LYS A 80 -9.55 -11.88 6.74
C LYS A 80 -9.01 -12.48 5.44
N VAL A 81 -7.70 -12.31 5.25
CA VAL A 81 -6.97 -12.70 4.04
C VAL A 81 -6.53 -14.17 4.12
N GLY A 82 -6.50 -14.76 5.31
CA GLY A 82 -6.01 -16.13 5.53
C GLY A 82 -4.47 -16.18 5.71
N ASN A 83 -3.82 -15.03 5.90
CA ASN A 83 -2.42 -14.94 6.30
C ASN A 83 -2.35 -14.78 7.82
N TYR A 84 -1.68 -15.69 8.52
CA TYR A 84 -1.62 -15.70 9.99
C TYR A 84 -1.05 -14.39 10.56
N ALA A 85 -0.06 -13.80 9.87
CA ALA A 85 0.54 -12.54 10.28
C ALA A 85 -0.40 -11.33 10.10
N ASN A 86 -1.25 -11.35 9.07
CA ASN A 86 -2.24 -10.29 8.80
C ASN A 86 -3.46 -10.38 9.73
N ASP A 87 -3.88 -11.61 10.02
CA ASP A 87 -5.11 -11.88 10.78
C ASP A 87 -4.86 -11.92 12.30
N GLY A 88 -3.62 -11.67 12.75
CA GLY A 88 -3.24 -11.54 14.16
C GLY A 88 -3.31 -12.86 14.96
N VAL A 89 -3.26 -14.00 14.28
CA VAL A 89 -3.36 -15.33 14.89
C VAL A 89 -2.08 -15.61 15.68
N LYS A 90 -2.23 -15.94 16.96
CA LYS A 90 -1.10 -16.28 17.83
C LYS A 90 -0.97 -17.80 17.90
N LEU A 91 -0.02 -18.33 17.11
CA LEU A 91 0.23 -19.78 16.93
C LEU A 91 0.23 -20.58 18.25
N GLY A 92 0.78 -20.05 19.35
CA GLY A 92 0.82 -20.76 20.63
C GLY A 92 -0.49 -20.71 21.43
N ARG A 93 -1.20 -19.58 21.41
CA ARG A 93 -2.43 -19.38 22.21
C ARG A 93 -3.63 -20.04 21.55
N ASP A 94 -3.78 -19.84 20.25
CA ASP A 94 -4.99 -20.24 19.54
C ASP A 94 -4.98 -21.76 19.26
N HIS A 95 -3.79 -22.37 19.16
CA HIS A 95 -3.62 -23.83 19.08
C HIS A 95 -3.89 -24.52 20.43
N ALA A 96 -3.50 -23.90 21.56
CA ALA A 96 -3.75 -24.44 22.90
C ALA A 96 -5.23 -24.41 23.32
N LEU A 97 -6.01 -23.48 22.76
CA LEU A 97 -7.44 -23.34 23.02
C LEU A 97 -8.32 -24.23 22.13
N GLY A 98 -7.73 -25.12 21.32
CA GLY A 98 -8.49 -26.00 20.42
C GLY A 98 -9.26 -25.25 19.33
N TYR A 99 -8.91 -23.98 19.07
CA TYR A 99 -9.51 -23.19 18.00
C TYR A 99 -9.05 -23.76 16.66
N SER A 100 -9.74 -24.80 16.22
CA SER A 100 -9.64 -25.34 14.88
C SER A 100 -10.16 -24.23 13.97
N VAL A 101 -9.25 -23.42 13.42
CA VAL A 101 -9.56 -22.50 12.33
C VAL A 101 -10.12 -23.41 11.23
N VAL A 102 -11.45 -23.51 11.15
CA VAL A 102 -12.17 -24.10 10.03
C VAL A 102 -11.76 -23.28 8.82
N THR A 103 -10.65 -23.70 8.23
CA THR A 103 -10.10 -23.10 7.04
C THR A 103 -10.97 -23.71 5.97
N SER A 104 -11.93 -22.94 5.46
CA SER A 104 -12.84 -23.35 4.39
C SER A 104 -12.10 -24.27 3.42
N GLU A 105 -12.55 -25.52 3.41
CA GLU A 105 -12.25 -26.47 2.35
C GLU A 105 -12.70 -25.88 1.01
N GLU A 106 -12.12 -26.42 -0.05
CA GLU A 106 -12.41 -26.17 -1.47
C GLU A 106 -11.74 -24.95 -2.11
N VAL A 107 -10.47 -25.11 -2.52
CA VAL A 107 -10.11 -25.14 -3.95
C VAL A 107 -8.89 -26.07 -4.12
N ALA A 108 -9.14 -27.28 -4.59
CA ALA A 108 -8.12 -28.20 -5.08
C ALA A 108 -7.48 -27.59 -6.34
N THR A 109 -6.18 -27.24 -6.32
CA THR A 109 -5.29 -27.18 -7.52
C THR A 109 -3.91 -26.56 -7.28
N THR A 110 -3.64 -25.88 -6.15
CA THR A 110 -2.36 -25.16 -5.99
C THR A 110 -1.35 -25.87 -5.09
N ASN A 111 -0.14 -26.02 -5.62
CA ASN A 111 1.08 -26.59 -5.02
C ASN A 111 1.23 -26.28 -3.51
N GLU A 112 1.33 -27.31 -2.67
CA GLU A 112 1.32 -27.18 -1.20
C GLU A 112 2.41 -26.26 -0.65
N ALA A 113 3.55 -26.17 -1.36
CA ALA A 113 4.65 -25.27 -1.03
C ALA A 113 4.24 -23.79 -1.12
N VAL A 114 3.48 -23.41 -2.15
CA VAL A 114 2.97 -22.04 -2.33
C VAL A 114 1.99 -21.69 -1.22
N ARG A 115 1.13 -22.63 -0.83
CA ARG A 115 0.19 -22.45 0.28
C ARG A 115 0.90 -22.31 1.64
N ARG A 116 1.96 -23.11 1.89
CA ARG A 116 2.78 -22.98 3.11
C ARG A 116 3.53 -21.66 3.15
N LEU A 117 4.09 -21.23 2.01
CA LEU A 117 4.77 -19.94 1.90
C LEU A 117 3.79 -18.78 2.10
N TRP A 118 2.60 -18.84 1.51
CA TRP A 118 1.55 -17.83 1.65
C TRP A 118 1.08 -17.65 3.11
N ARG A 119 1.00 -18.75 3.86
CA ARG A 119 0.62 -18.73 5.29
C ARG A 119 1.64 -18.05 6.21
N HIS A 120 2.91 -18.07 5.83
CA HIS A 120 4.00 -17.45 6.59
C HIS A 120 4.50 -16.15 5.94
N PHE A 121 3.80 -15.69 4.91
CA PHE A 121 4.22 -14.51 4.19
C PHE A 121 4.03 -13.25 5.04
N CYS A 122 4.82 -12.23 4.75
CA CYS A 122 4.80 -10.94 5.44
C CYS A 122 3.35 -10.38 5.56
N PRO A 123 2.99 -9.65 6.63
CA PRO A 123 1.68 -9.02 6.77
C PRO A 123 1.27 -8.26 5.50
N LEU A 124 0.24 -8.77 4.82
CA LEU A 124 -0.13 -8.34 3.48
C LEU A 124 -0.65 -6.89 3.48
N SER A 125 -1.48 -6.53 4.46
CA SER A 125 -1.94 -5.15 4.65
C SER A 125 -0.78 -4.17 4.81
N GLN A 126 0.21 -4.50 5.64
CA GLN A 126 1.35 -3.63 5.91
C GLN A 126 2.29 -3.51 4.70
N THR A 127 2.53 -4.60 3.97
CA THR A 127 3.36 -4.58 2.76
C THR A 127 2.73 -3.77 1.63
N VAL A 128 1.42 -3.91 1.39
CA VAL A 128 0.69 -3.10 0.42
C VAL A 128 0.76 -1.62 0.80
N HIS A 129 0.57 -1.29 2.08
CA HIS A 129 0.69 0.09 2.55
C HIS A 129 2.11 0.64 2.37
N LEU A 130 3.15 -0.13 2.67
CA LEU A 130 4.54 0.29 2.46
C LEU A 130 4.85 0.54 0.99
N ILE A 131 4.38 -0.32 0.09
CA ILE A 131 4.55 -0.13 -1.35
C ILE A 131 3.83 1.14 -1.82
N ALA A 132 2.60 1.37 -1.36
CA ALA A 132 1.84 2.56 -1.70
C ALA A 132 2.51 3.84 -1.17
N ALA A 133 3.00 3.82 0.07
CA ALA A 133 3.76 4.93 0.66
C ALA A 133 5.09 5.18 -0.06
N PHE A 134 5.79 4.12 -0.48
CA PHE A 134 7.02 4.23 -1.25
C PHE A 134 6.79 4.87 -2.62
N LEU A 135 5.70 4.49 -3.30
CA LEU A 135 5.31 5.10 -4.58
C LEU A 135 4.95 6.59 -4.46
N LEU A 136 4.50 7.06 -3.30
CA LEU A 136 4.30 8.49 -3.03
C LEU A 136 5.62 9.22 -2.74
N LEU A 137 6.57 8.55 -2.08
CA LEU A 137 7.83 9.17 -1.65
C LEU A 137 8.85 9.28 -2.79
N LEU A 138 8.95 8.25 -3.63
CA LEU A 138 9.87 8.20 -4.76
C LEU A 138 9.75 9.42 -5.69
N PRO A 139 8.58 9.79 -6.22
CA PRO A 139 8.45 10.94 -7.11
C PRO A 139 8.76 12.28 -6.43
N GLU A 140 8.41 12.45 -5.14
CA GLU A 140 8.73 13.64 -4.36
C GLU A 140 10.25 13.85 -4.27
N THR A 141 11.01 12.77 -4.09
CA THR A 141 12.48 12.82 -4.08
C THR A 141 13.05 13.15 -5.46
N LEU A 142 12.50 12.57 -6.53
CA LEU A 142 12.92 12.88 -7.90
C LEU A 142 12.64 14.34 -8.26
N LEU A 143 11.43 14.85 -8.01
CA LEU A 143 11.08 16.25 -8.29
C LEU A 143 11.99 17.22 -7.53
N THR A 144 12.26 16.92 -6.26
CA THR A 144 13.20 17.72 -5.45
C THR A 144 14.60 17.73 -6.05
N SER A 145 15.09 16.60 -6.58
CA SER A 145 16.41 16.55 -7.22
C SER A 145 16.48 17.41 -8.48
N VAL A 146 15.38 17.48 -9.25
CA VAL A 146 15.27 18.30 -10.45
C VAL A 146 15.22 19.79 -10.10
N GLU A 147 14.49 20.17 -9.05
CA GLU A 147 14.48 21.54 -8.54
C GLU A 147 15.87 22.02 -8.12
N VAL A 148 16.66 21.16 -7.46
CA VAL A 148 18.06 21.46 -7.09
C VAL A 148 18.93 21.58 -8.33
N LYS A 149 18.81 20.65 -9.29
CA LYS A 149 19.56 20.68 -10.55
C LYS A 149 19.35 21.99 -11.34
N PHE A 150 18.12 22.51 -11.33
CA PHE A 150 17.76 23.76 -12.02
C PHE A 150 17.88 25.01 -11.14
N GLY A 151 18.39 24.90 -9.90
CA GLY A 151 18.66 26.04 -9.03
C GLY A 151 17.42 26.67 -8.39
N TYR A 152 16.26 26.00 -8.44
CA TYR A 152 15.04 26.48 -7.78
C TYR A 152 15.00 26.22 -6.28
N ARG A 153 15.88 25.37 -5.76
CA ARG A 153 15.99 25.07 -4.34
C ARG A 153 17.46 25.06 -3.92
N SER A 154 17.85 25.97 -3.04
CA SER A 154 19.16 25.95 -2.37
C SER A 154 19.14 24.84 -1.31
N THR A 155 20.11 23.91 -1.38
CA THR A 155 20.41 23.00 -0.27
C THR A 155 21.12 23.81 0.81
N GLY A 156 20.33 24.51 1.63
CA GLY A 156 20.77 25.12 2.89
C GLY A 156 20.79 24.10 4.02
#